data_AF-A0A7W0PAP0-F1
#
_entry.id   AF-A0A7W0PAP0-F1
#
_cell.length_a   1.000
_cell.length_b   1.000
_cell.length_c   1.000
_cell.angle_alpha   90.00
_cell.angle_beta   90.00
_cell.angle_gamma   90.00
#
_symmetry.space_group_name_H-M   'P 1'
#
loop_
_entity.id
_entity.type
_entity.pdbx_description
1 polymer ?
#
loop_
_entity_poly.entity_id
_entity_poly.type
_entity_poly.pdbx_seq_one_letter_code
_entity_poly.pdbx_strand_id
1 'polypeptide(L)'
;MGDGDYSRSVGEAAVRGVLGAMAMTGLRRVTIGLGLLRKPPPEEIATEGVPRLLARIPPGKRGAAIELAHWSFGALASVGYVFLPERLLRRRASGPLYGLAIWALYVATVAPLFEADRAADRTTGDRIALALDHALYGVIIQRPTSRRE
;
A
#
# COMPACT_ATOMS: atom_id res chain seq x y z
N MET A 1 18.48 22.31 7.16
CA MET A 1 18.46 21.20 6.19
C MET A 1 18.43 21.85 4.81
N GLY A 2 19.45 21.64 3.97
CA GLY A 2 19.50 22.26 2.64
C GLY A 2 18.63 21.52 1.62
N ASP A 3 18.25 22.19 0.53
CA ASP A 3 17.33 21.69 -0.49
C ASP A 3 17.75 20.32 -1.07
N GLY A 4 19.06 20.07 -1.24
CA GLY A 4 19.58 18.80 -1.76
C GLY A 4 19.41 17.60 -0.84
N ASP A 5 19.41 17.79 0.48
CA ASP A 5 19.25 16.72 1.46
C ASP A 5 17.77 16.28 1.59
N TYR A 6 16.88 17.25 1.39
CA TYR A 6 15.44 17.05 1.34
C TYR A 6 15.01 16.28 0.08
N SER A 7 15.48 16.67 -1.11
CA SER A 7 15.17 15.94 -2.36
C SER A 7 15.67 14.51 -2.35
N ARG A 8 16.86 14.25 -1.76
CA ARG A 8 17.39 12.89 -1.58
C ARG A 8 16.50 12.08 -0.62
N SER A 9 16.06 12.67 0.48
CA SER A 9 15.16 12.02 1.45
C SER A 9 13.82 11.60 0.82
N VAL A 10 13.21 12.49 0.02
CA VAL A 10 11.96 12.22 -0.70
C VAL A 10 12.16 11.14 -1.78
N GLY A 11 13.25 11.20 -2.53
CA GLY A 11 13.58 10.18 -3.54
C GLY A 11 13.74 8.78 -2.93
N GLU A 12 14.49 8.67 -1.84
CA GLU A 12 14.64 7.42 -1.09
C GLU A 12 13.29 6.91 -0.55
N ALA A 13 12.47 7.81 -0.01
CA ALA A 13 11.14 7.46 0.48
C ALA A 13 10.26 6.90 -0.66
N ALA A 14 10.24 7.57 -1.82
CA ALA A 14 9.49 7.11 -2.98
C ALA A 14 9.94 5.71 -3.43
N VAL A 15 11.26 5.47 -3.55
CA VAL A 15 11.80 4.16 -3.93
C VAL A 15 11.40 3.08 -2.93
N ARG A 16 11.53 3.33 -1.62
CA ARG A 16 11.09 2.36 -0.59
C ARG A 16 9.59 2.09 -0.66
N GLY A 17 8.79 3.11 -1.00
CA GLY A 17 7.35 2.97 -1.21
C GLY A 17 7.02 2.05 -2.39
N VAL A 18 7.73 2.20 -3.52
CA VAL A 18 7.63 1.27 -4.66
C VAL A 18 8.00 -0.14 -4.25
N LEU A 19 9.15 -0.33 -3.60
CA LEU A 19 9.62 -1.66 -3.15
C LEU A 19 8.63 -2.31 -2.18
N GLY A 20 8.07 -1.54 -1.25
CA GLY A 20 7.04 -2.01 -0.34
C GLY A 20 5.77 -2.46 -1.07
N ALA A 21 5.33 -1.70 -2.07
CA ALA A 21 4.16 -2.07 -2.87
C ALA A 21 4.41 -3.30 -3.77
N MET A 22 5.61 -3.45 -4.31
CA MET A 22 6.04 -4.65 -5.02
C MET A 22 6.04 -5.87 -4.09
N ALA A 23 6.55 -5.72 -2.87
CA ALA A 23 6.55 -6.78 -1.85
C ALA A 23 5.12 -7.21 -1.49
N MET A 24 4.21 -6.26 -1.27
CA MET A 24 2.78 -6.57 -1.05
C MET A 24 2.17 -7.31 -2.25
N THR A 25 2.51 -6.92 -3.47
CA THR A 25 2.02 -7.60 -4.68
C THR A 25 2.52 -9.04 -4.74
N GLY A 26 3.79 -9.28 -4.43
CA GLY A 26 4.38 -10.62 -4.36
C GLY A 26 3.72 -11.49 -3.29
N LEU A 27 3.60 -10.97 -2.06
CA LEU A 27 2.97 -11.69 -0.95
C LEU A 27 1.51 -12.02 -1.25
N ARG A 28 0.77 -11.08 -1.84
CA ARG A 28 -0.61 -11.27 -2.27
C ARG A 28 -0.77 -12.37 -3.32
N ARG A 29 0.14 -12.46 -4.30
CA ARG A 29 0.13 -13.55 -5.28
C ARG A 29 0.33 -14.91 -4.60
N VAL A 30 1.21 -14.99 -3.59
CA VAL A 30 1.40 -16.20 -2.79
C VAL A 30 0.13 -16.53 -2.01
N THR A 31 -0.48 -15.57 -1.31
CA THR A 31 -1.70 -15.83 -0.51
C THR A 31 -2.89 -16.24 -1.38
N ILE A 32 -3.03 -15.66 -2.58
CA ILE A 32 -4.06 -16.09 -3.54
C ILE A 32 -3.77 -17.51 -4.03
N GLY A 33 -2.52 -17.82 -4.38
CA GLY A 33 -2.12 -19.16 -4.80
C GLY A 33 -2.35 -20.24 -3.73
N LEU A 34 -2.30 -19.86 -2.46
CA LEU A 34 -2.61 -20.73 -1.31
C LEU A 34 -4.10 -20.76 -0.95
N GLY A 35 -4.97 -20.05 -1.69
CA GLY A 35 -6.41 -19.97 -1.41
C GLY A 35 -6.78 -19.13 -0.18
N LEU A 36 -5.83 -18.36 0.37
CA LEU A 36 -6.03 -17.50 1.54
C LEU A 36 -6.67 -16.15 1.20
N LEU A 37 -6.77 -15.82 -0.10
CA LEU A 37 -7.38 -14.58 -0.58
C LEU A 37 -8.02 -14.82 -1.96
N ARG A 38 -9.27 -14.40 -2.16
CA ARG A 38 -10.03 -14.70 -3.39
C ARG A 38 -9.69 -13.81 -4.58
N LYS A 39 -9.60 -12.49 -4.38
CA LYS A 39 -9.35 -11.50 -5.46
C LYS A 39 -8.46 -10.38 -4.94
N PRO A 40 -7.45 -9.94 -5.70
CA PRO A 40 -6.56 -8.88 -5.25
C PRO A 40 -7.28 -7.50 -5.26
N PRO A 41 -7.12 -6.68 -4.19
CA PRO A 41 -7.84 -5.41 -4.06
C PRO A 41 -7.62 -4.38 -5.18
N PRO A 42 -6.39 -4.15 -5.69
CA PRO A 42 -6.18 -3.15 -6.75
C PRO A 42 -6.99 -3.45 -8.02
N GLU A 43 -7.09 -4.72 -8.39
CA GLU A 43 -7.86 -5.20 -9.52
C GLU A 43 -9.36 -5.00 -9.29
N GLU A 44 -9.84 -5.30 -8.09
CA GLU A 44 -11.22 -5.06 -7.67
C GLU A 44 -11.58 -3.57 -7.83
N ILE A 45 -10.79 -2.68 -7.24
CA ILE A 45 -10.93 -1.22 -7.32
C ILE A 45 -10.95 -0.76 -8.78
N ALA A 46 -10.03 -1.25 -9.61
CA ALA A 46 -9.92 -0.81 -11.00
C ALA A 46 -11.11 -1.28 -11.87
N THR A 47 -11.56 -2.52 -11.68
CA THR A 47 -12.66 -3.09 -12.46
C THR A 47 -14.01 -2.50 -12.06
N GLU A 48 -14.18 -2.14 -10.80
CA GLU A 48 -15.50 -1.78 -10.24
C GLU A 48 -15.63 -0.29 -9.99
N GLY A 49 -14.56 0.39 -9.59
CA GLY A 49 -14.59 1.80 -9.16
C GLY A 49 -14.27 2.79 -10.26
N VAL A 50 -13.40 2.40 -11.20
CA VAL A 50 -13.01 3.25 -12.33
C VAL A 50 -13.09 2.51 -13.69
N PRO A 51 -14.20 1.81 -14.00
CA PRO A 51 -14.30 0.95 -15.19
C PRO A 51 -14.09 1.73 -16.50
N ARG A 52 -14.54 3.00 -16.56
CA ARG A 52 -14.36 3.87 -17.73
C ARG A 52 -12.89 4.24 -17.98
N LEU A 53 -12.09 4.38 -16.92
CA LEU A 53 -10.66 4.66 -17.04
C LEU A 53 -9.92 3.39 -17.47
N LEU A 54 -10.27 2.25 -16.87
CA LEU A 54 -9.68 0.95 -17.22
C LEU A 54 -10.00 0.54 -18.67
N ALA A 55 -11.19 0.89 -19.17
CA ALA A 55 -11.61 0.63 -20.55
C ALA A 55 -10.72 1.32 -21.59
N ARG A 56 -10.10 2.46 -21.24
CA ARG A 56 -9.15 3.18 -22.11
C ARG A 56 -7.81 2.44 -22.26
N ILE A 57 -7.54 1.46 -21.42
CA ILE A 57 -6.30 0.68 -21.44
C ILE A 57 -6.54 -0.61 -22.24
N PRO A 58 -5.66 -0.95 -23.20
CA PRO A 58 -5.75 -2.20 -23.95
C PRO A 58 -5.88 -3.42 -23.01
N PRO A 59 -6.77 -4.39 -23.29
CA PRO A 59 -7.04 -5.50 -22.38
C PRO A 59 -5.79 -6.23 -21.86
N GLY A 60 -4.82 -6.51 -22.75
CA GLY A 60 -3.56 -7.18 -22.39
C GLY A 60 -2.59 -6.34 -21.52
N LYS A 61 -2.86 -5.04 -21.33
CA LYS A 61 -2.04 -4.13 -20.51
C LYS A 61 -2.69 -3.71 -19.20
N ARG A 62 -3.96 -4.09 -18.96
CA ARG A 62 -4.73 -3.65 -17.80
C ARG A 62 -4.10 -4.08 -16.47
N GLY A 63 -3.66 -5.33 -16.36
CA GLY A 63 -3.00 -5.83 -15.15
C GLY A 63 -1.73 -5.03 -14.81
N ALA A 64 -0.84 -4.84 -15.78
CA ALA A 64 0.37 -4.04 -15.59
C ALA A 64 0.05 -2.60 -15.19
N ALA A 65 -0.97 -1.97 -15.79
CA ALA A 65 -1.38 -0.63 -15.43
C ALA A 65 -1.92 -0.52 -14.00
N ILE A 66 -2.67 -1.52 -13.54
CA ILE A 66 -3.19 -1.61 -12.16
C ILE A 66 -2.02 -1.75 -11.17
N GLU A 67 -1.05 -2.61 -11.46
CA GLU A 67 0.14 -2.77 -10.63
C GLU A 67 0.98 -1.49 -10.58
N LEU A 68 1.22 -0.85 -11.72
CA LEU A 68 1.91 0.45 -11.80
C LEU A 68 1.19 1.53 -10.99
N ALA A 69 -0.14 1.59 -11.05
CA ALA A 69 -0.93 2.50 -10.25
C ALA A 69 -0.76 2.20 -8.75
N HIS A 70 -0.82 0.93 -8.35
CA HIS A 70 -0.62 0.52 -6.97
C HIS A 70 0.78 0.88 -6.45
N TRP A 71 1.82 0.67 -7.25
CA TRP A 71 3.20 1.04 -6.88
C TRP A 71 3.38 2.55 -6.79
N SER A 72 2.73 3.31 -7.67
CA SER A 72 2.72 4.78 -7.62
C SER A 72 2.04 5.30 -6.35
N PHE A 73 0.90 4.70 -5.95
CA PHE A 73 0.27 4.98 -4.66
C PHE A 73 1.20 4.65 -3.49
N GLY A 74 1.89 3.51 -3.56
CA GLY A 74 2.91 3.12 -2.56
C GLY A 74 4.06 4.12 -2.45
N ALA A 75 4.52 4.68 -3.56
CA ALA A 75 5.53 5.74 -3.57
C ALA A 75 5.02 7.00 -2.86
N LEU A 76 3.83 7.49 -3.25
CA LEU A 76 3.22 8.69 -2.69
C LEU A 76 2.93 8.55 -1.19
N ALA A 77 2.40 7.41 -0.76
CA ALA A 77 2.14 7.13 0.65
C ALA A 77 3.41 7.11 1.49
N SER A 78 4.52 6.58 0.95
CA SER A 78 5.83 6.56 1.62
C SER A 78 6.44 7.95 1.71
N VAL A 79 6.25 8.77 0.67
CA VAL A 79 6.61 10.19 0.72
C VAL A 79 5.81 10.89 1.83
N GLY A 80 4.51 10.64 1.96
CA GLY A 80 3.69 11.16 3.06
C GLY A 80 4.22 10.77 4.45
N TYR A 81 4.78 9.57 4.60
CA TYR A 81 5.36 9.11 5.87
C TYR A 81 6.50 10.00 6.37
N VAL A 82 7.40 10.45 5.47
CA VAL A 82 8.55 11.27 5.89
C VAL A 82 8.17 12.68 6.34
N PHE A 83 6.93 13.11 6.11
CA PHE A 83 6.38 14.37 6.62
C PHE A 83 5.72 14.25 8.00
N LEU A 84 5.61 13.05 8.56
CA LEU A 84 5.07 12.90 9.91
C LEU A 84 5.96 13.61 10.94
N PRO A 85 5.36 14.14 12.03
CA PRO A 85 6.13 14.73 13.12
C PRO A 85 7.21 13.77 13.64
N GLU A 86 8.40 14.30 13.95
CA GLU A 86 9.53 13.51 14.46
C GLU A 86 9.17 12.63 15.68
N ARG A 87 8.25 13.12 16.52
CA ARG A 87 7.72 12.38 17.69
C ARG A 87 7.06 11.05 17.30
N LEU A 88 6.40 11.00 16.14
CA LEU A 88 5.82 9.78 15.60
C LEU A 88 6.90 8.92 14.96
N LEU A 89 7.76 9.51 14.12
CA LEU A 89 8.83 8.79 13.42
C LEU A 89 9.82 8.09 14.36
N ARG A 90 10.06 8.64 15.55
CA ARG A 90 10.94 8.04 16.57
C ARG A 90 10.39 6.76 17.22
N ARG A 91 9.11 6.43 17.05
CA ARG A 91 8.51 5.21 17.63
C ARG A 91 8.97 3.98 16.84
N ARG A 92 9.32 2.90 17.53
CA ARG A 92 9.79 1.65 16.88
C ARG A 92 8.75 1.03 15.94
N ALA A 93 7.46 1.20 16.23
CA ALA A 93 6.37 0.67 15.42
C ALA A 93 5.72 1.73 14.49
N SER A 94 6.37 2.88 14.28
CA SER A 94 5.80 3.98 13.48
C SER A 94 5.47 3.57 12.05
N GLY A 95 6.35 2.83 11.39
CA GLY A 95 6.12 2.28 10.06
C GLY A 95 4.92 1.34 10.00
N PRO A 96 4.94 0.21 10.75
CA PRO A 96 3.80 -0.72 10.80
C PRO A 96 2.47 -0.03 11.11
N LEU A 97 2.43 0.87 12.09
CA LEU A 97 1.21 1.60 12.45
C LEU A 97 0.74 2.52 11.33
N TYR A 98 1.66 3.18 10.62
CA TYR A 98 1.32 3.99 9.46
C TYR A 98 0.77 3.14 8.30
N GLY A 99 1.38 1.98 8.04
CA GLY A 99 0.86 1.01 7.09
C GLY A 99 -0.57 0.57 7.43
N LEU A 100 -0.81 0.18 8.69
CA LEU A 100 -2.15 -0.16 9.18
C LEU A 100 -3.14 1.00 9.08
N ALA A 101 -2.68 2.25 9.26
CA ALA A 101 -3.52 3.43 9.08
C ALA A 101 -3.91 3.63 7.61
N ILE A 102 -3.01 3.36 6.65
CA ILE A 102 -3.34 3.36 5.21
C ILE A 102 -4.39 2.28 4.91
N TRP A 103 -4.21 1.08 5.46
CA TRP A 103 -5.19 0.00 5.31
C TRP A 103 -6.56 0.39 5.88
N ALA A 104 -6.59 0.96 7.09
CA ALA A 104 -7.82 1.44 7.72
C ALA A 104 -8.48 2.55 6.89
N LEU A 105 -7.69 3.46 6.32
CA LEU A 105 -8.19 4.49 5.41
C LEU A 105 -8.81 3.88 4.16
N TYR A 106 -8.18 2.87 3.55
CA TYR A 106 -8.77 2.12 2.45
C TYR A 106 -10.11 1.49 2.85
N VAL A 107 -10.17 0.83 4.01
CA VAL A 107 -11.42 0.24 4.51
C VAL A 107 -12.48 1.31 4.75
N ALA A 108 -12.11 2.48 5.28
CA ALA A 108 -13.06 3.54 5.60
C ALA A 108 -13.54 4.35 4.39
N THR A 109 -12.72 4.47 3.34
CA THR A 109 -13.00 5.34 2.19
C THR A 109 -13.42 4.57 0.95
N VAL A 110 -12.74 3.46 0.67
CA VAL A 110 -12.96 2.69 -0.54
C VAL A 110 -14.03 1.63 -0.28
N ALA A 111 -14.00 0.90 0.83
CA ALA A 111 -15.00 -0.17 1.05
C ALA A 111 -16.48 0.31 1.01
N PRO A 112 -16.86 1.50 1.54
CA PRO A 112 -18.24 1.97 1.47
C PRO A 112 -18.67 2.42 0.08
N LEU A 113 -17.73 2.89 -0.76
CA LEU A 113 -18.03 3.41 -2.10
C LEU A 113 -18.34 2.30 -3.13
N PHE A 114 -18.03 1.05 -2.79
CA PHE A 114 -18.16 -0.11 -3.68
C PHE A 114 -19.31 -1.03 -3.25
N GLU A 115 -20.20 -0.50 -2.40
CA GLU A 115 -21.29 -1.19 -1.68
C GLU A 115 -20.80 -2.35 -0.78
N ALA A 116 -21.43 -2.44 0.39
CA ALA A 116 -21.04 -3.29 1.51
C ALA A 116 -21.07 -4.81 1.20
N ASP A 117 -21.72 -5.22 0.11
CA ASP A 117 -22.09 -6.62 -0.14
C ASP A 117 -20.89 -7.56 -0.34
N ARG A 118 -19.71 -7.08 -0.74
CA ARG A 118 -18.51 -7.95 -0.87
C ARG A 118 -17.31 -7.59 0.00
N ALA A 119 -17.23 -6.36 0.51
CA ALA A 119 -16.35 -6.07 1.64
C ALA A 119 -16.79 -6.85 2.91
N ALA A 120 -18.10 -7.15 3.02
CA ALA A 120 -18.67 -8.08 3.99
C ALA A 120 -18.33 -9.55 3.70
N ASP A 121 -18.21 -9.96 2.44
CA ASP A 121 -17.84 -11.34 2.04
C ASP A 121 -16.36 -11.69 2.27
N ARG A 122 -15.49 -10.70 2.48
CA ARG A 122 -14.09 -10.96 2.84
C ARG A 122 -14.05 -11.66 4.20
N THR A 123 -13.42 -12.84 4.22
CA THR A 123 -13.25 -13.58 5.47
C THR A 123 -12.42 -12.76 6.45
N THR A 124 -12.53 -13.06 7.75
CA THR A 124 -11.62 -12.48 8.75
C THR A 124 -10.15 -12.75 8.39
N GLY A 125 -9.87 -13.90 7.77
CA GLY A 125 -8.55 -14.24 7.24
C GLY A 125 -8.07 -13.28 6.15
N ASP A 126 -8.92 -12.95 5.18
CA ASP A 126 -8.58 -12.00 4.11
C ASP A 126 -8.24 -10.62 4.69
N ARG A 127 -9.01 -10.16 5.68
CA ARG A 127 -8.78 -8.86 6.35
C ARG A 127 -7.47 -8.85 7.11
N ILE A 128 -7.15 -9.94 7.82
CA ILE A 128 -5.88 -10.08 8.53
C ILE A 128 -4.70 -10.11 7.54
N ALA A 129 -4.80 -10.88 6.45
CA ALA A 129 -3.77 -10.94 5.43
C ALA A 129 -3.50 -9.55 4.82
N LEU A 130 -4.55 -8.80 4.47
CA LEU A 130 -4.42 -7.45 3.95
C LEU A 130 -3.84 -6.45 4.97
N ALA A 131 -4.20 -6.58 6.25
CA ALA A 131 -3.61 -5.76 7.31
C ALA A 131 -2.12 -6.07 7.50
N LEU A 132 -1.74 -7.35 7.45
CA LEU A 132 -0.35 -7.80 7.55
C LEU A 132 0.49 -7.33 6.36
N ASP A 133 -0.05 -7.37 5.14
CA ASP A 133 0.60 -6.80 3.95
C ASP A 133 0.94 -5.32 4.16
N HIS A 134 0.00 -4.55 4.71
CA HIS A 134 0.21 -3.13 4.98
C HIS A 134 1.16 -2.87 6.16
N ALA A 135 1.13 -3.72 7.19
CA ALA A 135 2.13 -3.65 8.25
C ALA A 135 3.54 -3.92 7.70
N LEU A 136 3.70 -4.90 6.80
CA LEU A 136 4.95 -5.19 6.11
C LEU A 136 5.41 -4.02 5.23
N TYR A 137 4.50 -3.40 4.47
CA TYR A 137 4.80 -2.16 3.76
C TYR A 137 5.34 -1.09 4.70
N GLY A 138 4.70 -0.93 5.87
CA GLY A 138 5.14 -0.07 6.96
C GLY A 138 6.57 -0.36 7.43
N VAL A 139 6.92 -1.63 7.62
CA VAL A 139 8.30 -2.06 7.96
C VAL A 139 9.31 -1.62 6.89
N ILE A 140 8.96 -1.77 5.61
CA ILE A 140 9.86 -1.47 4.49
C ILE A 140 10.12 0.04 4.36
N ILE A 141 9.08 0.87 4.48
CA ILE A 141 9.21 2.33 4.36
C ILE A 141 9.86 2.95 5.59
N GLN A 142 9.77 2.30 6.75
CA GLN A 142 10.41 2.77 7.96
C GLN A 142 11.93 2.77 7.78
N ARG A 143 12.54 3.94 8.01
CA ARG A 143 14.00 4.03 8.10
C ARG A 143 14.46 3.28 9.35
N PRO A 144 15.51 2.45 9.27
CA PRO A 144 16.15 1.93 10.46
C PRO A 144 16.57 3.13 11.30
N THR A 145 16.11 3.20 12.56
CA THR A 145 16.71 4.12 13.50
C THR A 145 18.15 3.67 13.65
N SER A 146 19.10 4.41 13.08
CA SER A 146 20.51 4.24 13.44
C SER A 146 20.55 4.35 14.95
N ARG A 147 20.88 3.25 15.62
CA ARG A 147 21.15 3.23 17.06
C ARG A 147 22.27 4.27 17.23
N ARG A 148 21.95 5.43 17.81
CA ARG A 148 23.02 6.29 18.34
C ARG A 148 23.54 5.50 19.54
N GLU A 149 24.73 4.93 19.35
CA GLU A 149 25.61 4.53 20.45
C GLU A 149 25.88 5.72 21.36
#